data_AF-A0A966NQS0-F1
#
_entry.id   AF-A0A966NQS0-F1
#
_cell.length_a   1.000
_cell.length_b   1.000
_cell.length_c   1.000
_cell.angle_alpha   90.00
_cell.angle_beta   90.00
_cell.angle_gamma   90.00
#
_symmetry.space_group_name_H-M   'P 1'
#
loop_
_entity.id
_entity.type
_entity.pdbx_description
1 polymer ?
#
loop_
_entity_poly.entity_id
_entity_poly.type
_entity_poly.pdbx_seq_one_letter_code
_entity_poly.pdbx_strand_id
1 'polypeptide(L)'
;MTLLANTAPRIVYIVSDGTGITAENFSQSILAQFEASFRQIRIPFVDTVDKAHDAVSQINGTDPKYGQAIVFTTLVNPEVNQIVGKAKALVLDMFQTFVAPLEETLGMRSTHAINRLHHNADTDAYKNRIEAINYSLAHDDGQSNQNLVDANVILVGVSRVGKTPTSLYLAMQYGLKAANYPL
;
A
#
# COMPACT_ATOMS: atom_id res chain seq x y z
N MET A 1 35.91 -9.06 4.73
CA MET A 1 36.15 -7.61 4.58
C MET A 1 34.94 -6.91 5.19
N THR A 2 35.00 -6.64 6.49
CA THR A 2 33.86 -6.12 7.26
C THR A 2 33.68 -4.65 6.91
N LEU A 3 32.71 -4.36 6.03
CA LEU A 3 32.27 -2.99 5.77
C LEU A 3 31.84 -2.38 7.09
N LEU A 4 32.49 -1.29 7.49
CA LEU A 4 32.05 -0.44 8.59
C LEU A 4 30.59 -0.10 8.32
N ALA A 5 29.67 -0.65 9.12
CA ALA A 5 28.26 -0.35 9.00
C ALA A 5 28.11 1.16 9.19
N ASN A 6 27.73 1.86 8.13
CA ASN A 6 27.35 3.26 8.22
C ASN A 6 26.21 3.32 9.24
N THR A 7 26.43 3.96 10.39
CA THR A 7 25.46 4.01 11.50
C THR A 7 24.24 4.84 11.14
N ALA A 8 24.32 5.65 10.08
CA ALA A 8 23.22 6.43 9.57
C ALA A 8 22.27 5.57 8.71
N PRO A 9 20.93 5.71 8.88
CA PRO A 9 19.97 4.93 8.12
C PRO A 9 20.06 5.26 6.62
N ARG A 10 19.95 4.23 5.78
CA ARG A 10 19.90 4.39 4.33
C ARG A 10 18.56 5.02 3.93
N ILE A 11 18.59 6.03 3.06
CA ILE A 11 17.36 6.69 2.60
C ILE A 11 16.74 5.90 1.45
N VAL A 12 15.45 5.60 1.60
CA VAL A 12 14.65 4.90 0.60
C VAL A 12 13.47 5.77 0.23
N TYR A 13 13.34 6.12 -1.04
CA TYR A 13 12.19 6.84 -1.57
C TYR A 13 11.18 5.88 -2.17
N ILE A 14 9.91 6.16 -1.93
CA ILE A 14 8.79 5.42 -2.51
C ILE A 14 8.04 6.39 -3.43
N VAL A 15 8.18 6.23 -4.74
CA VAL A 15 7.66 7.17 -5.74
C VAL A 15 6.52 6.51 -6.50
N SER A 16 5.32 7.08 -6.40
CA SER A 16 4.10 6.51 -6.97
C SER A 16 3.22 7.60 -7.58
N ASP A 17 2.50 7.26 -8.64
CA ASP A 17 1.41 8.06 -9.22
C ASP A 17 0.13 8.00 -8.36
N GLY A 18 0.01 7.00 -7.50
CA GLY A 18 -1.04 6.87 -6.48
C GLY A 18 -0.54 7.15 -5.06
N THR A 19 -1.08 6.42 -4.08
CA THR A 19 -0.77 6.62 -2.66
C THR A 19 0.61 6.11 -2.25
N GLY A 20 1.24 5.23 -3.05
CA GLY A 20 2.52 4.60 -2.73
C GLY A 20 2.46 3.44 -1.73
N ILE A 21 1.29 3.09 -1.19
CA ILE A 21 1.14 2.03 -0.15
C ILE A 21 1.64 0.67 -0.65
N THR A 22 1.37 0.31 -1.91
CA THR A 22 1.80 -0.97 -2.50
C THR A 22 3.33 -1.09 -2.51
N ALA A 23 4.01 -0.04 -2.97
CA ALA A 23 5.47 -0.01 -3.04
C ALA A 23 6.10 0.08 -1.64
N GLU A 24 5.49 0.82 -0.73
CA GLU A 24 5.88 0.92 0.67
C GLU A 24 5.92 -0.46 1.33
N ASN A 25 4.78 -1.17 1.33
CA ASN A 25 4.66 -2.51 1.91
C ASN A 25 5.63 -3.50 1.27
N PHE A 26 5.73 -3.49 -0.06
CA PHE A 26 6.66 -4.36 -0.78
C PHE A 26 8.12 -4.07 -0.40
N SER A 27 8.53 -2.80 -0.43
CA SER A 27 9.88 -2.39 -0.07
C SER A 27 10.21 -2.77 1.38
N GLN A 28 9.26 -2.62 2.31
CA GLN A 28 9.43 -3.02 3.70
C GLN A 28 9.72 -4.52 3.82
N SER A 29 8.96 -5.37 3.12
CA SER A 29 9.18 -6.83 3.14
C SER A 29 10.53 -7.24 2.56
N ILE A 30 11.01 -6.56 1.50
CA ILE A 30 12.31 -6.84 0.89
C ILE A 30 13.46 -6.34 1.77
N LEU A 31 13.35 -5.11 2.28
CA LEU A 31 14.40 -4.48 3.10
C LEU A 31 14.60 -5.18 4.45
N ALA A 32 13.56 -5.85 4.97
CA ALA A 32 13.63 -6.65 6.20
C ALA A 32 14.63 -7.84 6.10
N GLN A 33 15.07 -8.21 4.89
CA GLN A 33 16.06 -9.27 4.67
C GLN A 33 17.51 -8.80 4.89
N PHE A 34 17.72 -7.51 5.15
CA PHE A 34 19.04 -6.92 5.34
C PHE A 34 19.21 -6.44 6.78
N GLU A 35 20.37 -6.74 7.38
CA GLU A 35 20.76 -6.23 8.70
C GLU A 35 21.22 -4.76 8.61
N ALA A 36 20.33 -3.87 8.18
CA ALA A 36 20.59 -2.44 8.04
C ALA A 36 19.38 -1.59 8.47
N SER A 37 19.64 -0.33 8.85
CA SER A 37 18.58 0.63 9.17
C SER A 37 18.18 1.41 7.91
N PHE A 38 16.87 1.54 7.69
CA PHE A 38 16.31 2.22 6.54
C PHE A 38 15.33 3.30 6.99
N ARG A 39 15.41 4.48 6.38
CA ARG A 39 14.42 5.54 6.52
C ARG A 39 13.66 5.67 5.20
N GLN A 40 12.39 5.27 5.22
CA GLN A 40 11.52 5.38 4.06
C GLN A 40 10.89 6.78 3.98
N ILE A 41 10.83 7.34 2.78
CA ILE A 41 10.22 8.63 2.46
C ILE A 41 9.28 8.42 1.28
N ARG A 42 7.98 8.64 1.50
CA ARG A 42 6.97 8.49 0.46
C ARG A 42 6.77 9.79 -0.30
N ILE A 43 6.79 9.70 -1.63
CA ILE A 43 6.46 10.78 -2.58
C ILE A 43 5.26 10.29 -3.41
N PRO A 44 4.03 10.49 -2.91
CA PRO A 44 2.82 10.04 -3.59
C PRO A 44 2.39 11.03 -4.69
N PHE A 45 1.49 10.59 -5.56
CA PHE A 45 0.83 11.39 -6.61
C PHE A 45 1.78 12.08 -7.61
N VAL A 46 2.87 11.41 -7.96
CA VAL A 46 3.82 11.85 -9.01
C VAL A 46 3.29 11.42 -10.38
N ASP A 47 2.27 12.12 -10.85
CA ASP A 47 1.52 11.81 -12.08
C ASP A 47 1.76 12.81 -13.22
N THR A 48 2.58 13.83 -13.00
CA THR A 48 2.98 14.84 -14.00
C THR A 48 4.49 14.97 -14.12
N VAL A 49 4.95 15.49 -15.27
CA VAL A 49 6.36 15.79 -15.55
C VAL A 49 6.97 16.72 -14.50
N ASP A 50 6.27 17.79 -14.12
CA ASP A 50 6.75 18.75 -13.13
C ASP A 50 6.97 18.08 -11.76
N LYS A 51 6.00 17.29 -11.31
CA LYS A 51 6.13 16.53 -10.05
C LYS A 51 7.26 15.51 -10.12
N ALA A 52 7.52 14.92 -11.29
CA ALA A 52 8.64 14.00 -11.51
C ALA A 52 9.98 14.73 -11.31
N HIS A 53 10.11 15.94 -11.86
CA HIS A 53 11.29 16.77 -11.66
C HIS A 53 11.48 17.18 -10.20
N ASP A 54 10.41 17.55 -9.50
CA ASP A 54 10.45 17.86 -8.07
C ASP A 54 10.91 16.64 -7.24
N ALA A 55 10.35 15.45 -7.53
CA ALA A 55 10.76 14.21 -6.90
C ALA A 55 12.25 13.91 -7.14
N VAL A 56 12.72 14.05 -8.39
CA VAL A 56 14.15 13.87 -8.73
C VAL A 56 15.03 14.88 -8.02
N SER A 57 14.62 16.15 -7.92
CA SER A 57 15.34 17.18 -7.17
C SER A 57 15.48 16.79 -5.70
N GLN A 58 14.39 16.35 -5.08
CA GLN A 58 14.38 15.88 -3.69
C GLN A 58 15.30 14.66 -3.49
N ILE A 59 15.24 13.67 -4.39
CA ILE A 59 16.07 12.46 -4.33
C ILE A 59 17.55 12.83 -4.49
N ASN A 60 17.88 13.68 -5.46
CA ASN A 60 19.25 14.14 -5.73
C ASN A 60 19.82 15.02 -4.62
N GLY A 61 18.95 15.69 -3.85
CA GLY A 61 19.31 16.47 -2.66
C GLY A 61 19.61 15.63 -1.42
N THR A 62 19.56 14.30 -1.50
CA THR A 62 19.88 13.42 -0.36
C THR A 62 21.29 13.70 0.15
N ASP A 63 21.41 13.94 1.45
CA ASP A 63 22.70 14.19 2.12
C ASP A 63 23.65 12.98 1.90
N PRO A 64 24.84 13.20 1.30
CA PRO A 64 25.79 12.13 1.00
C PRO A 64 26.19 11.25 2.20
N LYS A 65 26.04 11.74 3.45
CA LYS A 65 26.33 10.94 4.64
C LYS A 65 25.47 9.68 4.77
N TYR A 66 24.28 9.70 4.18
CA TYR A 66 23.40 8.53 4.13
C TYR A 66 23.76 7.56 2.99
N GLY A 67 24.75 7.91 2.15
CA GLY A 67 25.16 7.23 0.93
C GLY A 67 24.15 7.38 -0.22
N GLN A 68 24.35 6.63 -1.33
CA GLN A 68 23.45 6.67 -2.49
C GLN A 68 22.00 6.32 -2.09
N ALA A 69 21.02 7.14 -2.44
CA ALA A 69 19.62 6.84 -2.15
C ALA A 69 19.12 5.60 -2.93
N ILE A 70 18.08 4.96 -2.43
CA ILE A 70 17.34 3.88 -3.11
C ILE A 70 15.95 4.40 -3.44
N VAL A 71 15.41 4.09 -4.61
CA VAL A 71 14.07 4.48 -5.05
C VAL A 71 13.32 3.21 -5.43
N PHE A 72 12.17 2.97 -4.80
CA PHE A 72 11.17 2.04 -5.31
C PHE A 72 10.10 2.85 -6.04
N THR A 73 9.79 2.48 -7.28
CA THR A 73 8.80 3.20 -8.07
C THR A 73 7.73 2.31 -8.69
N THR A 74 6.51 2.85 -8.76
CA THR A 74 5.36 2.24 -9.43
C THR A 74 4.78 3.19 -10.49
N LEU A 75 5.61 3.99 -11.14
CA LEU A 75 5.13 4.94 -12.14
C LEU A 75 4.77 4.22 -13.43
N VAL A 76 3.50 4.32 -13.84
CA VAL A 76 3.03 3.70 -15.09
C VAL A 76 3.22 4.59 -16.31
N ASN A 77 3.21 5.92 -16.14
CA ASN A 77 3.44 6.85 -17.24
C ASN A 77 4.92 6.78 -17.67
N PRO A 78 5.23 6.37 -18.92
CA PRO A 78 6.62 6.18 -19.36
C PRO A 78 7.47 7.44 -19.30
N GLU A 79 6.90 8.62 -19.59
CA GLU A 79 7.61 9.89 -19.57
C GLU A 79 8.01 10.28 -18.14
N VAL A 80 7.05 10.21 -17.21
CA VAL A 80 7.26 10.47 -15.78
C VAL A 80 8.26 9.48 -15.19
N ASN A 81 8.13 8.19 -15.53
CA ASN A 81 9.05 7.15 -15.09
C ASN A 81 10.47 7.37 -15.64
N GLN A 82 10.61 7.76 -16.91
CA GLN A 82 11.92 8.06 -17.50
C GLN A 82 12.62 9.24 -16.81
N ILE A 83 11.87 10.25 -16.35
CA ILE A 83 12.42 11.36 -15.57
C ILE A 83 12.94 10.84 -14.22
N VAL A 84 12.14 10.10 -13.48
CA VAL A 84 12.52 9.53 -12.17
C VAL A 84 13.68 8.55 -12.29
N GLY A 85 13.74 7.77 -13.37
CA GLY A 85 14.85 6.88 -13.70
C GLY A 85 16.21 7.56 -13.88
N LYS A 86 16.25 8.89 -14.07
CA LYS A 86 17.48 9.68 -14.16
C LYS A 86 17.98 10.20 -12.81
N ALA A 87 17.31 9.89 -11.70
CA ALA A 87 17.76 10.26 -10.37
C ALA A 87 19.15 9.66 -10.07
N LYS A 88 19.96 10.37 -9.26
CA LYS A 88 21.27 9.93 -8.77
C LYS A 88 21.11 8.93 -7.62
N ALA A 89 20.38 7.85 -7.88
CA ALA A 89 19.96 6.85 -6.92
C ALA A 89 19.93 5.46 -7.59
N LEU A 90 19.84 4.41 -6.78
CA LEU A 90 19.42 3.11 -7.29
C LEU A 90 17.91 3.14 -7.53
N VAL A 91 17.45 3.12 -8.77
CA VAL A 91 16.02 3.12 -9.11
C VAL A 91 15.56 1.70 -9.42
N LEU A 92 14.64 1.20 -8.59
CA LEU A 92 13.99 -0.09 -8.72
C LEU A 92 12.55 0.12 -9.18
N ASP A 93 12.34 -0.02 -10.48
CA ASP A 93 11.02 0.05 -11.10
C ASP A 93 10.30 -1.29 -10.95
N MET A 94 9.26 -1.30 -10.12
CA MET A 94 8.49 -2.49 -9.82
C MET A 94 7.65 -2.96 -11.02
N PHE A 95 7.20 -2.05 -11.90
CA PHE A 95 6.47 -2.44 -13.10
C PHE A 95 7.40 -3.12 -14.09
N GLN A 96 8.56 -2.53 -14.38
CA GLN A 96 9.53 -3.16 -15.28
C GLN A 96 10.06 -4.49 -14.71
N THR A 97 10.32 -4.54 -13.41
CA THR A 97 10.91 -5.74 -12.78
C THR A 97 9.92 -6.90 -12.70
N PHE A 98 8.63 -6.64 -12.41
CA PHE A 98 7.66 -7.70 -12.13
C PHE A 98 6.52 -7.81 -13.14
N VAL A 99 6.08 -6.71 -13.76
CA VAL A 99 4.96 -6.73 -14.71
C VAL A 99 5.42 -7.17 -16.09
N ALA A 100 6.58 -6.72 -16.58
CA ALA A 100 7.06 -7.14 -17.91
C ALA A 100 7.19 -8.68 -18.06
N PRO A 101 7.76 -9.44 -17.10
CA PRO A 101 7.77 -10.91 -17.17
C PRO A 101 6.37 -11.54 -17.13
N LEU A 102 5.43 -10.92 -16.42
CA LEU A 102 4.03 -11.38 -16.38
C LEU A 102 3.33 -11.13 -17.71
N GLU A 103 3.57 -10.00 -18.37
CA GLU A 103 3.01 -9.71 -19.69
C GLU A 103 3.45 -10.76 -20.72
N GLU A 104 4.75 -11.10 -20.70
CA GLU A 104 5.31 -12.13 -21.56
C GLU A 104 4.70 -13.50 -21.27
N THR A 105 4.64 -13.89 -20.00
CA THR A 105 4.10 -15.18 -19.57
C THR A 105 2.61 -15.32 -19.88
N LEU A 106 1.84 -14.24 -19.71
CA LEU A 106 0.39 -14.23 -19.93
C LEU A 106 0.03 -13.96 -21.39
N GLY A 107 0.98 -13.60 -22.25
CA GLY A 107 0.72 -13.20 -23.64
C GLY A 107 -0.19 -11.98 -23.75
N MET A 108 -0.25 -11.14 -22.72
CA MET A 108 -1.16 -10.00 -22.62
C MET A 108 -0.42 -8.78 -22.08
N ARG A 109 -0.62 -7.63 -22.70
CA ARG A 109 -0.11 -6.37 -22.13
C ARG A 109 -0.94 -5.96 -20.92
N SER A 110 -0.26 -5.48 -19.89
CA SER A 110 -0.85 -4.75 -18.80
C SER A 110 -1.62 -3.57 -19.39
N THR A 111 -2.80 -3.31 -18.86
CA THR A 111 -3.58 -2.14 -19.28
C THR A 111 -2.93 -0.81 -18.91
N HIS A 112 -1.79 -0.81 -18.17
CA HIS A 112 -1.06 0.39 -17.70
C HIS A 112 -1.98 1.45 -17.07
N ALA A 113 -3.16 1.01 -16.61
CA ALA A 113 -4.29 1.90 -16.45
C ALA A 113 -4.15 2.63 -15.12
N ILE A 114 -3.73 3.89 -15.23
CA ILE A 114 -3.78 4.99 -14.25
C ILE A 114 -5.16 5.07 -13.53
N ASN A 115 -6.18 4.34 -13.98
CA ASN A 115 -7.58 4.56 -13.61
C ASN A 115 -8.39 3.33 -13.13
N ARG A 116 -7.78 2.17 -12.86
CA ARG A 116 -8.54 1.00 -12.34
C ARG A 116 -8.76 1.00 -10.82
N LEU A 117 -8.10 1.87 -10.05
CA LEU A 117 -8.49 2.07 -8.65
C LEU A 117 -9.93 2.64 -8.54
N HIS A 118 -10.38 3.41 -9.54
CA HIS A 118 -11.78 3.87 -9.61
C HIS A 118 -12.77 2.82 -10.10
N HIS A 119 -12.35 1.85 -10.92
CA HIS A 119 -13.22 0.75 -11.36
C HIS A 119 -13.49 -0.28 -10.24
N ASN A 120 -12.67 -0.31 -9.19
CA ASN A 120 -12.93 -1.17 -8.04
C ASN A 120 -14.13 -0.71 -7.22
N ALA A 121 -14.52 0.57 -7.26
CA ALA A 121 -15.72 1.05 -6.56
C ALA A 121 -17.02 0.43 -7.10
N ASP A 122 -17.02 -0.04 -8.35
CA ASP A 122 -18.19 -0.68 -8.97
C ASP A 122 -18.18 -2.21 -8.89
N THR A 123 -17.09 -2.80 -8.36
CA THR A 123 -16.99 -4.25 -8.19
C THR A 123 -17.92 -4.73 -7.10
N ASP A 124 -18.55 -5.90 -7.31
CA ASP A 124 -19.36 -6.56 -6.28
C ASP A 124 -18.58 -6.75 -4.98
N ALA A 125 -17.26 -6.97 -5.06
CA ALA A 125 -16.39 -7.07 -3.90
C ALA A 125 -16.34 -5.78 -3.05
N TYR A 126 -16.30 -4.61 -3.70
CA TYR A 126 -16.34 -3.33 -2.98
C TYR A 126 -17.73 -3.07 -2.40
N LYS A 127 -18.79 -3.32 -3.17
CA LYS A 127 -20.18 -3.21 -2.69
C LYS A 127 -20.42 -4.10 -1.47
N ASN A 128 -20.00 -5.37 -1.54
CA ASN A 128 -20.05 -6.32 -0.43
C ASN A 128 -19.24 -5.84 0.79
N ARG A 129 -18.07 -5.23 0.57
CA ARG A 129 -17.27 -4.67 1.67
C ARG A 129 -17.95 -3.47 2.33
N ILE A 130 -18.56 -2.57 1.56
CA ILE A 130 -19.34 -1.45 2.12
C ILE A 130 -20.56 -1.96 2.89
N GLU A 131 -21.27 -2.96 2.36
CA GLU A 131 -22.35 -3.62 3.09
C GLU A 131 -21.87 -4.25 4.40
N ALA A 132 -20.72 -4.93 4.38
CA ALA A 132 -20.13 -5.52 5.58
C ALA A 132 -19.79 -4.47 6.64
N ILE A 133 -19.23 -3.32 6.23
CA ILE A 133 -18.91 -2.21 7.14
C ILE A 133 -20.21 -1.64 7.74
N ASN A 134 -21.21 -1.36 6.90
CA ASN A 134 -22.49 -0.84 7.36
C ASN A 134 -23.19 -1.81 8.31
N TYR A 135 -23.16 -3.10 8.00
CA TYR A 135 -23.69 -4.16 8.87
C TYR A 135 -22.98 -4.15 10.23
N SER A 136 -21.64 -4.18 10.24
CA SER A 136 -20.88 -4.26 11.50
C SER A 136 -21.03 -3.01 12.36
N LEU A 137 -21.15 -1.82 11.76
CA LEU A 137 -21.46 -0.58 12.49
C LEU A 137 -22.88 -0.60 13.08
N ALA A 138 -23.87 -1.11 12.33
CA ALA A 138 -25.25 -1.23 12.81
C ALA A 138 -25.42 -2.25 13.95
N HIS A 139 -24.50 -3.22 14.08
CA HIS A 139 -24.55 -4.30 15.08
C HIS A 139 -23.45 -4.19 16.15
N ASP A 140 -22.83 -3.01 16.29
CA ASP A 140 -21.78 -2.77 17.28
C ASP A 140 -22.32 -2.61 18.70
N ASP A 141 -23.46 -1.92 18.84
CA ASP A 141 -24.00 -1.51 20.14
C ASP A 141 -24.82 -2.59 20.87
N GLY A 142 -24.90 -3.82 20.35
CA GLY A 142 -25.57 -4.95 21.01
C GLY A 142 -27.08 -4.76 21.29
N GLN A 143 -27.67 -3.63 20.88
CA GLN A 143 -29.07 -3.29 21.15
C GLN A 143 -30.06 -3.85 20.12
N SER A 144 -29.55 -4.37 19.00
CA SER A 144 -30.36 -5.01 17.98
C SER A 144 -30.07 -6.51 17.93
N ASN A 145 -30.93 -7.32 18.57
CA ASN A 145 -31.02 -8.77 18.28
C ASN A 145 -31.61 -9.05 16.89
N GLN A 146 -31.93 -8.01 16.11
CA GLN A 146 -32.45 -8.17 14.76
C GLN A 146 -31.28 -8.49 13.83
N ASN A 147 -31.45 -9.56 13.03
CA ASN A 147 -30.59 -9.93 11.90
C ASN A 147 -29.17 -10.46 12.21
N LEU A 148 -28.95 -11.10 13.37
CA LEU A 148 -27.74 -11.93 13.59
C LEU A 148 -27.61 -13.08 12.58
N VAL A 149 -28.71 -13.49 11.96
CA VAL A 149 -28.74 -14.58 10.96
C VAL A 149 -27.89 -14.25 9.72
N ASP A 150 -27.71 -12.97 9.42
CA ASP A 150 -26.93 -12.50 8.26
C ASP A 150 -25.46 -12.25 8.59
N ALA A 151 -25.05 -12.47 9.85
CA ALA A 151 -23.66 -12.31 10.27
C ALA A 151 -22.80 -13.47 9.73
N ASN A 152 -21.64 -13.13 9.16
CA ASN A 152 -20.61 -14.12 8.86
C ASN A 152 -19.84 -14.53 10.12
N VAL A 153 -19.69 -13.60 11.07
CA VAL A 153 -18.98 -13.80 12.34
C VAL A 153 -19.75 -13.09 13.45
N ILE A 154 -19.89 -13.76 14.60
CA ILE A 154 -20.46 -13.16 15.81
C ILE A 154 -19.38 -13.14 16.89
N LEU A 155 -19.03 -11.94 17.35
CA LEU A 155 -18.08 -11.75 18.44
C LEU A 155 -18.83 -11.73 19.77
N VAL A 156 -18.54 -12.71 20.62
CA VAL A 156 -19.21 -12.91 21.91
C VAL A 156 -18.24 -12.52 23.03
N GLY A 157 -18.65 -11.65 23.95
CA GLY A 157 -17.81 -11.29 25.09
C GLY A 157 -18.36 -10.18 25.97
N VAL A 158 -17.77 -10.00 27.16
CA VAL A 158 -18.14 -8.95 28.11
C VAL A 158 -17.82 -7.54 27.56
N SER A 159 -18.35 -6.49 28.21
CA SER A 159 -18.09 -5.11 27.79
C SER A 159 -16.59 -4.76 27.79
N ARG A 160 -16.16 -3.93 26.83
CA ARG A 160 -14.79 -3.36 26.73
C ARG A 160 -13.65 -4.35 26.41
N VAL A 161 -13.93 -5.52 25.85
CA VAL A 161 -12.89 -6.49 25.38
C VAL A 161 -12.42 -6.28 23.94
N GLY A 162 -12.69 -5.10 23.35
CA GLY A 162 -12.25 -4.80 21.99
C GLY A 162 -13.10 -5.44 20.88
N LYS A 163 -14.36 -5.82 21.15
CA LYS A 163 -15.27 -6.35 20.13
C LYS A 163 -15.48 -5.35 18.97
N THR A 164 -15.79 -4.10 19.30
CA THR A 164 -15.99 -2.98 18.34
C THR A 164 -14.84 -2.78 17.34
N PRO A 165 -13.58 -2.57 17.77
CA PRO A 165 -12.49 -2.41 16.82
C PRO A 165 -12.24 -3.70 16.01
N THR A 166 -12.51 -4.87 16.59
CA THR A 166 -12.34 -6.16 15.92
C THR A 166 -13.41 -6.39 14.84
N SER A 167 -14.70 -6.15 15.12
CA SER A 167 -15.77 -6.30 14.15
C SER A 167 -15.62 -5.34 12.97
N LEU A 168 -15.23 -4.09 13.25
CA LEU A 168 -14.95 -3.11 12.21
C LEU A 168 -13.73 -3.50 11.37
N TYR A 169 -12.66 -3.99 12.01
CA TYR A 169 -11.48 -4.49 11.29
C TYR A 169 -11.82 -5.67 10.37
N LEU A 170 -12.63 -6.62 10.83
CA LEU A 170 -13.08 -7.76 10.04
C LEU A 170 -13.88 -7.32 8.80
N ALA A 171 -14.77 -6.34 8.97
CA ALA A 171 -15.52 -5.77 7.86
C ALA A 171 -14.60 -5.04 6.85
N MET A 172 -13.69 -4.20 7.34
CA MET A 172 -12.83 -3.40 6.48
C MET A 172 -11.79 -4.23 5.71
N GLN A 173 -11.16 -5.21 6.37
CA GLN A 173 -10.05 -5.96 5.78
C GLN A 173 -10.48 -7.24 5.09
N TYR A 174 -11.59 -7.84 5.52
CA TYR A 174 -12.05 -9.12 5.00
C TYR A 174 -13.45 -9.07 4.38
N GLY A 175 -14.16 -7.92 4.48
CA GLY A 175 -15.51 -7.80 3.93
C GLY A 175 -16.54 -8.66 4.67
N LEU A 176 -16.29 -8.98 5.94
CA LEU A 176 -17.17 -9.84 6.74
C LEU A 176 -18.21 -9.03 7.50
N LYS A 177 -19.47 -9.45 7.42
CA LYS A 177 -20.58 -8.98 8.27
C LYS A 177 -20.34 -9.49 9.69
N ALA A 178 -19.79 -8.64 10.57
CA ALA A 178 -19.41 -9.02 11.93
C ALA A 178 -20.33 -8.35 12.96
N ALA A 179 -21.02 -9.14 13.79
CA ALA A 179 -21.92 -8.64 14.83
C ALA A 179 -21.31 -8.80 16.23
N ASN A 180 -21.59 -7.84 17.12
CA ASN A 180 -21.14 -7.88 18.51
C ASN A 180 -22.28 -8.33 19.42
N TYR A 181 -22.13 -9.50 20.03
CA TYR A 181 -23.09 -10.06 21.00
C TYR A 181 -22.55 -9.91 22.43
N PRO A 182 -23.23 -9.16 23.31
CA PRO A 182 -22.81 -9.03 24.70
C PRO A 182 -23.05 -10.34 25.49
N LEU A 183 -22.09 -10.70 26.34
CA LEU A 183 -22.29 -11.67 27.44
C LEU A 183 -22.68 -10.96 28.73
#